data_AF-A0A934KFD0-F1
#
_entry.id   AF-A0A934KFD0-F1
#
_cell.length_a   1.000
_cell.length_b   1.000
_cell.length_c   1.000
_cell.angle_alpha   90.00
_cell.angle_beta   90.00
_cell.angle_gamma   90.00
#
_symmetry.space_group_name_H-M   'P 1'
#
loop_
_entity.id
_entity.type
_entity.pdbx_description
1 polymer ?
#
loop_
_entity_poly.entity_id
_entity_poly.type
_entity_poly.pdbx_seq_one_letter_code
_entity_poly.pdbx_strand_id
1 'polypeptide(L)' 'MLQAGQPAPDFTLPGTGDGPVTLSEVFRANRATILAFYVLDFTPG' A
#
# COMPACT_ATOMS: atom_id res chain seq x y z
N MET A 1 -0.85 1.19 -17.12
CA MET A 1 -1.08 2.33 -16.20
C MET A 1 -2.34 2.06 -15.40
N LEU A 2 -2.35 2.42 -14.12
CA LEU A 2 -3.56 2.43 -13.29
C LEU A 2 -4.47 3.60 -13.72
N GLN A 3 -5.78 3.35 -13.80
CA GLN A 3 -6.79 4.37 -14.10
C GLN A 3 -7.78 4.51 -12.95
N ALA A 4 -8.26 5.74 -12.71
CA ALA A 4 -9.27 6.00 -11.71
C ALA A 4 -10.57 5.25 -12.02
N GLY A 5 -11.22 4.71 -10.98
CA GLY A 5 -12.43 3.90 -11.10
C GLY A 5 -12.19 2.43 -11.40
N GLN A 6 -10.97 2.02 -11.75
CA GLN A 6 -10.61 0.61 -11.81
C GLN A 6 -10.27 0.09 -10.40
N PRO A 7 -10.57 -1.19 -10.09
CA PRO A 7 -10.10 -1.82 -8.87
C PRO A 7 -8.58 -1.70 -8.75
N ALA A 8 -8.09 -1.37 -7.55
CA ALA A 8 -6.66 -1.43 -7.28
C ALA A 8 -6.16 -2.88 -7.40
N PRO A 9 -4.97 -3.13 -7.96
CA PRO A 9 -4.38 -4.45 -8.00
C PRO A 9 -4.12 -4.92 -6.58
N ASP A 10 -4.44 -6.18 -6.29
CA ASP A 10 -4.12 -6.76 -4.99
C ASP A 10 -2.70 -7.31 -5.00
N PHE A 11 -1.95 -7.01 -3.95
CA PHE A 11 -0.58 -7.48 -3.78
C PHE A 11 -0.19 -7.45 -2.30
N THR A 12 0.86 -8.21 -2.00
CA THR A 12 1.43 -8.31 -0.67
C THR A 12 2.85 -7.74 -0.68
N LEU A 13 3.16 -6.83 0.25
CA LEU A 13 4.49 -6.27 0.44
C LEU A 13 5.09 -6.77 1.76
N PRO A 14 6.43 -6.87 1.88
CA PRO A 14 7.07 -7.01 3.17
C PRO A 14 6.71 -5.80 4.06
N GLY A 15 6.20 -6.05 5.27
CA GLY A 15 5.95 -5.00 6.25
C GLY A 15 7.13 -4.78 7.18
N THR A 16 7.09 -3.67 7.92
CA THR A 16 8.07 -3.37 8.95
C THR A 16 7.63 -4.03 10.26
N GLY A 17 8.31 -5.12 10.66
CA GLY A 17 8.07 -5.82 11.93
C GLY A 17 7.01 -6.92 11.87
N ASP A 18 5.74 -6.57 11.68
CA ASP A 18 4.58 -7.48 11.86
C ASP A 18 4.33 -8.44 10.69
N GLY A 19 5.33 -8.65 9.84
CA GLY A 19 5.25 -9.52 8.67
C GLY A 19 4.65 -8.83 7.44
N PRO A 20 4.26 -9.61 6.41
CA PRO A 20 3.78 -9.07 5.15
C PRO A 20 2.42 -8.36 5.27
N VAL A 21 2.17 -7.37 4.41
CA VAL A 21 0.94 -6.57 4.35
C VAL A 21 0.26 -6.75 3.00
N THR A 22 -1.01 -7.17 2.99
CA THR A 22 -1.82 -7.33 1.76
C THR A 22 -2.80 -6.16 1.59
N LEU A 23 -2.80 -5.53 0.40
CA LEU A 23 -3.59 -4.31 0.15
C LEU A 23 -5.10 -4.50 0.39
N SER A 24 -5.68 -5.60 -0.09
CA SER A 24 -7.11 -5.86 0.09
C SER A 24 -7.53 -6.07 1.54
N GLU A 25 -6.65 -6.62 2.38
CA GLU A 25 -6.90 -6.81 3.81
C GLU A 25 -6.94 -5.45 4.53
N VAL A 26 -5.97 -4.57 4.25
CA VAL A 26 -5.94 -3.21 4.79
C VAL A 26 -7.18 -2.43 4.34
N PHE A 27 -7.57 -2.55 3.07
CA PHE A 27 -8.78 -1.90 2.55
C PHE A 27 -10.07 -2.40 3.21
N ARG A 28 -10.22 -3.71 3.45
CA ARG A 28 -11.40 -4.25 4.15
C ARG A 28 -11.50 -3.80 5.60
N ALA A 29 -10.36 -3.62 6.28
CA ALA A 29 -10.31 -3.21 7.68
C ALA A 29 -10.58 -1.71 7.89
N ASN A 30 -10.54 -0.89 6.83
CA ASN A 30 -10.63 0.57 6.90
C ASN A 30 -11.71 1.13 5.98
N ARG A 31 -12.13 2.37 6.21
CA ARG A 31 -13.08 3.06 5.31
C ARG A 31 -12.43 3.43 3.97
N ALA A 32 -11.13 3.69 3.97
CA ALA A 32 -10.31 4.01 2.81
C ALA A 32 -8.84 3.69 3.12
N THR A 33 -8.04 3.45 2.07
CA THR A 33 -6.61 3.15 2.16
C THR A 33 -5.84 4.03 1.18
N ILE A 34 -4.73 4.62 1.65
CA ILE A 34 -3.78 5.37 0.81
C ILE A 34 -2.47 4.60 0.83
N LEU A 35 -1.91 4.34 -0.36
CA LEU A 35 -0.57 3.79 -0.52
C LEU A 35 0.35 4.84 -1.13
N ALA A 36 1.49 5.07 -0.52
CA ALA A 36 2.52 5.98 -1.01
C ALA A 36 3.86 5.26 -1.06
N PHE A 37 4.61 5.52 -2.13
CA PHE A 37 6.02 5.13 -2.25
C PHE A 37 6.87 6.37 -2.08
N TYR A 38 8.00 6.23 -1.41
CA TYR A 38 9.01 7.27 -1.27
C TYR A 38 10.38 6.71 -1.67
N VAL A 39 11.32 7.61 -1.96
CA VAL A 39 12.59 7.27 -2.63
C VAL A 39 13.46 6.38 -1.75
N LEU A 40 13.80 6.84 -0.54
CA LEU A 40 14.67 6.14 0.38
C LEU A 40 14.53 6.72 1.80
N ASP A 41 14.71 5.88 2.81
CA ASP A 41 14.80 6.29 4.20
C ASP A 41 15.94 7.30 4.43
N PHE A 42 15.76 8.18 5.43
CA PHE A 42 16.76 9.18 5.86
C PHE A 42 17.22 10.17 4.75
N THR A 43 16.36 10.44 3.78
CA THR A 43 16.57 11.47 2.76
C THR A 43 15.60 12.65 2.99
N PRO A 44 15.96 13.89 2.57
CA PRO A 44 15.06 15.04 2.70
C PRO A 44 13.82 14.95 1.80
N GLY A 45 13.76 13.95 0.91
CA GLY A 45 12.78 13.84 -0.18
C GLY A 45 13.42 14.13 -1.52
#